data_AF-A0A0S7WR90-F1
#
_entry.id   AF-A0A0S7WR90-F1
#
_cell.length_a   1.000
_cell.length_b   1.000
_cell.length_c   1.000
_cell.angle_alpha   90.00
_cell.angle_beta   90.00
_cell.angle_gamma   90.00
#
_symmetry.space_group_name_H-M   'P 1'
#
loop_
_entity.id
_entity.type
_entity.pdbx_description
1 polymer ?
#
loop_
_entity_poly.entity_id
_entity_poly.type
_entity_poly.pdbx_seq_one_letter_code
_entity_poly.pdbx_strand_id
1 'polypeptide(L)'
;MHTPMARLTMTVLLASFSLGILGCREAKQEREMVEEALDIMISMPEKTRVVADLAAIRREIELYRVHHNGSYPSSLKDLPLNLHYPDEYNYDPRTGKVSSTHYPTL
;
A
#
# COMPACT_ATOMS: atom_id res chain seq x y z
N MET A 1 -17.88 -39.72 58.45
CA MET A 1 -18.50 -39.65 57.11
C MET A 1 -18.35 -38.22 56.58
N HIS A 2 -17.32 -37.94 55.79
CA HIS A 2 -17.09 -36.61 55.19
C HIS A 2 -16.87 -36.79 53.69
N THR A 3 -17.74 -36.14 52.91
CA THR A 3 -17.85 -36.25 51.45
C THR A 3 -16.76 -35.44 50.74
N PRO A 4 -15.92 -36.05 49.87
CA PRO A 4 -14.90 -35.34 49.09
C PRO A 4 -15.38 -34.80 47.74
N MET A 5 -16.70 -34.74 47.46
CA MET A 5 -17.21 -34.37 46.13
C MET A 5 -17.26 -32.85 45.86
N ALA A 6 -17.25 -31.99 46.88
CA ALA A 6 -17.40 -30.54 46.70
C ALA A 6 -16.12 -29.83 46.22
N ARG A 7 -14.95 -30.46 46.33
CA ARG A 7 -13.65 -29.85 45.93
C ARG A 7 -13.31 -30.05 44.45
N LEU A 8 -13.92 -31.02 43.78
CA LEU A 8 -13.58 -31.38 42.40
C LEU A 8 -14.31 -30.53 41.35
N THR A 9 -15.49 -30.00 41.69
CA THR A 9 -16.30 -29.18 40.79
C THR A 9 -15.80 -27.74 40.64
N MET A 10 -15.13 -27.20 41.67
CA MET A 10 -14.67 -25.81 41.67
C MET A 10 -13.40 -25.58 40.83
N THR A 11 -12.55 -26.60 40.66
CA THR A 11 -11.33 -26.52 39.84
C THR A 11 -11.62 -26.61 38.33
N VAL A 12 -12.68 -27.34 37.92
CA VAL A 12 -13.07 -27.47 36.50
C VAL A 12 -13.69 -26.17 35.96
N LEU A 13 -14.41 -25.44 36.80
CA LEU A 13 -15.00 -24.13 36.46
C LEU A 13 -13.95 -23.01 36.36
N LEU A 14 -12.87 -23.06 37.14
CA LEU A 14 -11.78 -22.07 37.05
C LEU A 14 -10.91 -22.27 35.79
N ALA A 15 -10.70 -23.52 35.36
CA ALA A 15 -9.90 -23.83 34.17
C ALA A 15 -10.61 -23.50 32.84
N SER A 16 -11.95 -23.45 32.84
CA SER A 16 -12.73 -23.10 31.65
C SER A 16 -12.86 -21.58 31.44
N PHE A 17 -12.68 -20.78 32.49
CA PHE A 17 -12.75 -19.31 32.39
C PHE A 17 -11.45 -18.67 31.86
N SER A 18 -10.30 -19.31 32.05
CA SER A 18 -9.00 -18.80 31.56
C SER A 18 -8.81 -18.95 30.04
N LEU A 19 -9.51 -19.88 29.39
CA LEU A 19 -9.45 -20.04 27.92
C LEU A 19 -10.22 -18.95 27.15
N GLY A 20 -11.18 -18.25 27.78
CA GLY A 20 -11.99 -17.23 27.12
C GLY A 20 -11.27 -15.90 26.85
N ILE A 21 -10.19 -15.61 27.59
CA ILE A 21 -9.50 -14.31 27.53
C ILE A 21 -8.41 -14.29 26.44
N LEU A 22 -7.91 -15.47 26.03
CA LEU A 22 -6.86 -15.57 25.00
C LEU A 22 -7.40 -15.37 23.57
N GLY A 23 -8.62 -15.84 23.28
CA GLY A 23 -9.21 -15.79 21.93
C GLY A 23 -9.59 -14.40 21.42
N CYS A 24 -9.73 -13.39 22.28
CA CYS A 24 -10.06 -12.02 21.84
C CYS A 24 -8.86 -11.26 21.23
N ARG A 25 -7.61 -11.64 21.56
CA ARG A 25 -6.43 -10.97 21.02
C ARG A 25 -6.12 -11.40 19.59
N GLU A 26 -6.25 -12.69 19.30
CA GLU A 26 -6.00 -13.25 17.96
C GLU A 26 -7.01 -12.73 16.93
N ALA A 27 -8.30 -12.66 17.29
CA ALA A 27 -9.36 -12.16 16.40
C ALA A 27 -9.19 -10.68 16.00
N LYS A 28 -8.50 -9.87 16.81
CA LYS A 28 -8.23 -8.46 16.49
C LYS A 28 -7.04 -8.34 15.54
N GLN A 29 -6.01 -9.14 15.77
CA GLN A 29 -4.80 -9.17 14.95
C GLN A 29 -5.06 -9.76 13.56
N GLU A 30 -5.90 -10.78 13.46
CA GLU A 30 -6.28 -11.38 12.18
C GLU A 30 -7.09 -10.42 11.30
N ARG A 31 -7.97 -9.61 11.91
CA ARG A 31 -8.74 -8.58 11.19
C ARG A 31 -7.86 -7.47 10.62
N GLU A 32 -6.88 -7.00 11.39
CA GLU A 32 -5.97 -5.93 10.97
C GLU A 32 -5.08 -6.37 9.78
N MET A 33 -4.57 -7.61 9.81
CA MET A 33 -3.83 -8.19 8.68
C MET A 33 -4.71 -8.40 7.43
N VAL A 34 -5.98 -8.80 7.61
CA VAL A 34 -6.92 -8.98 6.49
C VAL A 34 -7.30 -7.64 5.87
N GLU A 35 -7.48 -6.60 6.67
CA GLU A 35 -7.80 -5.25 6.20
C GLU A 35 -6.62 -4.64 5.43
N GLU A 36 -5.39 -4.79 5.92
CA GLU A 36 -4.18 -4.38 5.20
C GLU A 36 -4.00 -5.16 3.88
N ALA A 37 -4.23 -6.47 3.89
CA ALA A 37 -4.16 -7.28 2.67
C ALA A 37 -5.21 -6.88 1.63
N LEU A 38 -6.44 -6.55 2.08
CA LEU A 38 -7.50 -6.05 1.21
C LEU A 38 -7.14 -4.68 0.62
N ASP A 39 -6.60 -3.77 1.43
CA ASP A 39 -6.17 -2.45 0.96
C ASP A 39 -5.03 -2.55 -0.07
N ILE A 40 -4.07 -3.44 0.16
CA ILE A 40 -3.00 -3.77 -0.81
C ILE A 40 -3.60 -4.31 -2.11
N MET A 41 -4.54 -5.26 -2.04
CA MET A 41 -5.17 -5.85 -3.23
C MET A 41 -5.99 -4.83 -4.02
N ILE A 42 -6.68 -3.91 -3.34
CA ILE A 42 -7.54 -2.89 -3.98
C ILE A 42 -6.70 -1.76 -4.58
N SER A 43 -5.58 -1.37 -3.95
CA SER A 43 -4.71 -0.28 -4.40
C SER A 43 -3.65 -0.71 -5.45
N MET A 44 -3.37 -2.01 -5.57
CA MET A 44 -2.42 -2.55 -6.56
C MET A 44 -2.70 -2.12 -8.02
N PRO A 45 -3.96 -2.11 -8.50
CA PRO A 45 -4.29 -1.61 -9.84
C PRO A 45 -3.92 -0.14 -10.03
N GLU A 46 -4.14 0.71 -9.02
CA GLU A 46 -3.83 2.15 -9.09
C GLU A 46 -2.32 2.37 -9.10
N LYS A 47 -1.60 1.77 -8.16
CA LYS A 47 -0.14 1.85 -8.10
C LYS A 47 0.51 1.36 -9.40
N THR A 48 -0.03 0.29 -10.00
CA THR A 48 0.47 -0.25 -11.27
C THR A 48 0.28 0.73 -12.43
N ARG A 49 -0.88 1.41 -12.49
CA ARG A 49 -1.13 2.48 -13.48
C ARG A 49 -0.18 3.66 -13.28
N VAL A 50 0.07 4.06 -12.04
CA VAL A 50 1.04 5.13 -11.74
C VAL A 50 2.45 4.76 -12.19
N VAL A 51 2.88 3.52 -11.95
CA VAL A 51 4.18 3.02 -12.43
C VAL A 51 4.25 3.04 -13.97
N ALA A 52 3.19 2.60 -14.64
CA ALA A 52 3.12 2.59 -16.11
C ALA A 52 3.21 4.01 -16.69
N ASP A 53 2.46 4.95 -16.11
CA ASP A 53 2.50 6.37 -16.49
C ASP A 53 3.89 6.98 -16.24
N LEU A 54 4.51 6.74 -15.08
CA LEU A 54 5.88 7.20 -14.80
C LEU A 54 6.89 6.66 -15.82
N ALA A 55 6.77 5.39 -16.20
CA ALA A 55 7.63 4.80 -17.23
C ALA A 55 7.41 5.47 -18.60
N ALA A 56 6.15 5.74 -18.98
CA ALA A 56 5.82 6.44 -20.21
C ALA A 56 6.38 7.88 -20.22
N ILE A 57 6.21 8.62 -19.12
CA ILE A 57 6.75 9.97 -18.97
C ILE A 57 8.27 9.97 -19.09
N ARG A 58 8.96 9.10 -18.35
CA ARG A 58 10.43 8.99 -18.37
C ARG A 58 10.94 8.66 -19.78
N ARG A 59 10.25 7.77 -20.51
CA ARG A 59 10.57 7.43 -21.90
C ARG A 59 10.44 8.64 -22.83
N GLU A 60 9.33 9.37 -22.77
CA GLU A 60 9.09 10.53 -23.64
C GLU A 60 10.02 11.70 -23.32
N ILE A 61 10.37 11.93 -22.06
CA ILE A 61 11.40 12.92 -21.68
C ILE A 61 12.73 12.58 -22.34
N GLU A 62 13.16 11.31 -22.28
CA GLU A 62 14.44 10.91 -22.88
C GLU A 62 14.42 11.04 -24.40
N LEU A 63 13.32 10.63 -25.05
CA LEU A 63 13.14 10.85 -26.49
C LEU A 63 13.20 12.34 -26.84
N TYR A 64 12.51 13.19 -26.09
CA TYR A 64 12.56 14.64 -26.29
C TYR A 64 13.99 15.16 -26.23
N ARG A 65 14.78 14.72 -25.25
CA ARG A 65 16.20 15.13 -25.13
C ARG A 65 17.02 14.73 -26.35
N VAL A 66 16.86 13.51 -26.84
CA VAL A 66 17.55 13.04 -28.05
C VAL A 66 17.23 13.94 -29.24
N HIS A 67 15.98 14.38 -29.37
CA HIS A 67 15.55 15.26 -30.46
C HIS A 67 15.89 16.75 -30.27
N HIS A 68 16.15 17.18 -29.03
CA HIS A 68 16.36 18.60 -28.66
C HIS A 68 17.74 18.86 -28.06
N ASN A 69 18.78 18.20 -28.60
CA ASN A 69 20.18 18.41 -28.24
C ASN A 69 20.46 18.28 -26.72
N GLY A 70 19.81 17.33 -26.07
CA GLY A 70 19.97 17.05 -24.64
C GLY A 70 19.10 17.90 -23.70
N SER A 71 18.34 18.85 -24.24
CA SER A 71 17.46 19.73 -23.46
C SER A 71 16.23 18.99 -22.94
N TYR A 72 15.81 19.29 -21.72
CA TYR A 72 14.55 18.79 -21.16
C TYR A 72 13.35 19.63 -21.63
N PRO A 73 12.15 19.05 -21.73
CA PRO A 73 10.94 19.80 -22.05
C PRO A 73 10.61 20.81 -20.94
N SER A 74 9.98 21.93 -21.30
CA SER A 74 9.53 22.93 -20.31
C SER A 74 8.36 22.44 -19.47
N SER A 75 7.52 21.58 -20.04
CA SER A 75 6.35 20.99 -19.39
C SER A 75 6.11 19.58 -19.89
N LEU A 76 5.49 18.73 -19.06
CA LEU A 76 4.96 17.44 -19.50
C LEU A 76 3.87 17.59 -20.58
N LYS A 77 3.20 18.77 -20.65
CA LYS A 77 2.21 19.07 -21.69
C LYS A 77 2.79 19.16 -23.10
N ASP A 78 4.11 19.34 -23.21
CA ASP A 78 4.83 19.42 -24.48
C ASP A 78 5.09 18.02 -25.06
N LEU A 79 4.80 16.96 -24.29
CA LEU A 79 5.03 15.56 -24.66
C LEU A 79 3.72 14.89 -25.10
N PRO A 80 3.79 13.93 -26.05
CA PRO A 80 2.61 13.20 -26.54
C PRO A 80 2.19 12.09 -25.54
N LEU A 81 1.81 12.48 -24.33
CA LEU A 81 1.47 11.57 -23.24
C LEU A 81 -0.05 11.35 -23.14
N ASN A 82 -0.45 10.10 -22.92
CA ASN A 82 -1.80 9.72 -22.52
C ASN A 82 -1.74 9.09 -21.14
N LEU A 83 -1.91 9.91 -20.10
CA LEU A 83 -1.76 9.51 -18.70
C LEU A 83 -3.11 9.11 -18.11
N HIS A 84 -3.11 8.10 -17.25
CA HIS A 84 -4.27 7.73 -16.47
C HIS A 84 -4.58 8.80 -15.41
N TYR A 85 -3.53 9.41 -14.82
CA TYR A 85 -3.67 10.39 -13.74
C TYR A 85 -2.86 11.67 -14.03
N PRO A 86 -3.37 12.61 -14.84
CA PRO A 86 -2.59 13.77 -15.31
C PRO A 86 -2.10 14.72 -14.20
N ASP A 87 -2.82 14.80 -13.08
CA ASP A 87 -2.49 15.68 -11.95
C ASP A 87 -1.62 15.01 -10.87
N GLU A 88 -1.23 13.75 -11.08
CA GLU A 88 -0.48 12.94 -10.11
C GLU A 88 1.01 13.27 -10.05
N TYR A 89 1.55 13.88 -11.11
CA TYR A 89 3.00 13.93 -11.34
C TYR A 89 3.59 15.31 -11.10
N ASN A 90 4.70 15.33 -10.38
CA ASN A 90 5.55 16.50 -10.24
C ASN A 90 6.77 16.35 -11.15
N TYR A 91 7.02 17.36 -11.99
CA TYR A 91 8.08 17.37 -12.97
C TYR A 91 9.01 18.58 -12.77
N ASP A 92 10.31 18.33 -12.74
CA ASP A 92 11.33 19.37 -12.70
C ASP A 92 11.98 19.55 -14.09
N PRO A 93 11.68 20.65 -14.81
CA PRO A 93 12.24 20.91 -16.14
C PRO A 93 13.75 21.17 -16.12
N ARG A 94 14.35 21.47 -14.96
CA ARG A 94 15.80 21.69 -14.86
C ARG A 94 16.58 20.39 -14.85
N THR A 95 16.01 19.35 -14.24
CA THR A 95 16.69 18.07 -14.04
C THR A 95 16.09 16.94 -14.87
N GLY A 96 14.91 17.14 -15.47
CA GLY A 96 14.18 16.11 -16.18
C GLY A 96 13.55 15.05 -15.28
N LYS A 97 13.61 15.23 -13.95
CA LYS A 97 13.09 14.27 -12.99
C LYS A 97 11.57 14.38 -12.89
N VAL A 98 10.93 13.22 -12.76
CA VAL A 98 9.49 13.09 -12.50
C VAL A 98 9.25 12.14 -11.33
N SER A 99 8.34 12.53 -10.45
CA SER A 99 7.89 11.73 -9.30
C SER A 99 6.37 11.76 -9.18
N SER A 100 5.82 10.72 -8.58
CA SER A 100 4.40 10.69 -8.17
C SER A 100 4.22 11.41 -6.84
N THR A 101 3.07 12.08 -6.69
CA THR A 101 2.68 12.81 -5.47
C THR A 101 2.28 11.84 -4.36
N HIS A 102 1.49 10.82 -4.69
CA HIS A 102 1.01 9.81 -3.73
C HIS A 102 2.00 8.68 -3.48
N TYR A 103 2.90 8.40 -4.44
CA TYR A 103 3.91 7.36 -4.35
C TYR A 103 5.34 7.93 -4.58
N PRO A 104 5.85 8.76 -3.64
CA PRO A 104 7.11 9.51 -3.82
C PRO A 104 8.38 8.64 -3.84
N THR A 105 8.26 7.34 -3.54
CA THR A 105 9.38 6.39 -3.52
C THR A 105 9.58 5.60 -4.83
N LEU A 106 8.77 5.87 -5.86
CA LEU A 106 8.83 5.25 -7.20
C LEU A 106 9.76 5.97 -8.22
#